data_AF-A0AA39LI44-F1
#
_entry.id   AF-A0AA39LI44-F1
#
_cell.length_a   1.000
_cell.length_b   1.000
_cell.length_c   1.000
_cell.angle_alpha   90.00
_cell.angle_beta   90.00
_cell.angle_gamma   90.00
#
_symmetry.space_group_name_H-M   'P 1'
#
loop_
_entity.id
_entity.type
_entity.pdbx_description
1 polymer ?
#
loop_
_entity_poly.entity_id
_entity_poly.type
_entity_poly.pdbx_seq_one_letter_code
_entity_poly.pdbx_strand_id
1 'polypeptide(L)'
;MIGQAKAFYKAHFGGVDVFNEGGWTRIVERHNGYLPLRIKAVPEGTVVPVRNVLFTVENTDPELPWLTNWFETLLVQVWYPMTVCTISREMKRIIGEYLYETSESIDGLPFKLHDFGYRGSTSVESAAIGGAAHLVNFVGTDTVAGLQLCSQYYGSMMAGFSIPATEHRLRSIIL
;
A
#
# COMPACT_ATOMS: atom_id res chain seq x y z
N MET A 1 -26.42 2.50 -4.34
CA MET A 1 -25.22 3.06 -3.67
C MET A 1 -25.29 4.59 -3.53
N ILE A 2 -25.60 5.37 -4.58
CA ILE A 2 -25.72 6.84 -4.48
C ILE A 2 -26.75 7.28 -3.42
N GLY A 3 -27.96 6.72 -3.44
CA GLY A 3 -28.99 7.05 -2.44
C GLY A 3 -28.59 6.74 -0.99
N GLN A 4 -27.79 5.71 -0.77
CA GLN A 4 -27.25 5.37 0.55
C GLN A 4 -26.24 6.43 1.01
N ALA A 5 -25.32 6.85 0.14
CA ALA A 5 -24.36 7.91 0.44
C ALA A 5 -25.08 9.24 0.73
N LYS A 6 -26.09 9.61 -0.08
CA LYS A 6 -26.90 10.81 0.16
C LYS A 6 -27.56 10.78 1.53
N ALA A 7 -28.23 9.67 1.88
CA ALA A 7 -28.86 9.52 3.18
C ALA A 7 -27.85 9.62 4.34
N PHE A 8 -26.70 8.98 4.18
CA PHE A 8 -25.62 9.01 5.18
C PHE A 8 -25.05 10.41 5.39
N TYR A 9 -24.69 11.12 4.32
CA TYR A 9 -24.16 12.48 4.42
C TYR A 9 -25.22 13.45 4.94
N LYS A 10 -26.48 13.33 4.51
CA LYS A 10 -27.57 14.14 5.05
C LYS A 10 -27.72 13.95 6.56
N ALA A 11 -27.61 12.72 7.06
CA ALA A 11 -27.61 12.47 8.50
C ALA A 11 -26.37 13.08 9.20
N HIS A 12 -25.18 12.94 8.60
CA HIS A 12 -23.93 13.49 9.15
C HIS A 12 -23.94 15.02 9.24
N PHE A 13 -24.51 15.71 8.24
CA PHE A 13 -24.58 17.18 8.18
C PHE A 13 -25.87 17.75 8.80
N GLY A 14 -26.47 17.06 9.77
CA GLY A 14 -27.60 17.60 10.54
C GLY A 14 -28.87 17.83 9.74
N GLY A 15 -29.10 17.05 8.68
CA GLY A 15 -30.27 17.15 7.80
C GLY A 15 -30.07 18.05 6.57
N VAL A 16 -28.94 18.76 6.47
CA VAL A 16 -28.61 19.61 5.32
C VAL A 16 -28.17 18.75 4.13
N ASP A 17 -28.76 18.98 2.96
CA ASP A 17 -28.44 18.24 1.74
C ASP A 17 -27.26 18.89 1.01
N VAL A 18 -26.04 18.46 1.33
CA VAL A 18 -24.79 18.95 0.74
C VAL A 18 -24.13 17.96 -0.22
N PHE A 19 -24.70 16.77 -0.36
CA PHE A 19 -24.14 15.72 -1.19
C PHE A 19 -24.40 16.01 -2.68
N ASN A 20 -23.34 15.99 -3.50
CA ASN A 20 -23.46 16.25 -4.95
C ASN A 20 -24.04 15.05 -5.71
N GLU A 21 -25.32 14.76 -5.48
CA GLU A 21 -26.04 13.66 -6.14
C GLU A 21 -26.00 13.80 -7.66
N GLY A 22 -26.20 15.01 -8.20
CA GLY A 22 -26.19 15.26 -9.64
C GLY A 22 -24.85 14.91 -10.29
N GLY A 23 -23.74 15.27 -9.65
CA GLY A 23 -22.40 14.90 -10.11
C GLY A 23 -22.16 13.38 -10.11
N TRP A 24 -22.56 12.68 -9.05
CA TRP A 24 -22.44 11.22 -8.98
C TRP A 24 -23.35 10.49 -9.97
N THR A 25 -24.59 10.96 -10.15
CA THR A 25 -25.52 10.41 -11.14
C THR A 25 -24.97 10.58 -12.56
N ARG A 26 -24.35 11.73 -12.87
CA ARG A 26 -23.67 11.93 -14.15
C ARG A 26 -22.56 10.90 -14.39
N ILE A 27 -21.77 10.54 -13.39
CA ILE A 27 -20.72 9.51 -13.52
C ILE A 27 -21.35 8.17 -13.93
N VAL A 28 -22.48 7.81 -13.33
CA VAL A 28 -23.21 6.58 -13.69
C VAL A 28 -23.76 6.66 -15.11
N GLU A 29 -24.44 7.75 -15.46
CA GLU A 29 -25.13 7.87 -16.75
C GLU A 29 -24.20 8.13 -17.95
N ARG A 30 -23.17 8.97 -17.78
CA ARG A 30 -22.28 9.39 -18.87
C ARG A 30 -21.02 8.55 -18.98
N HIS A 31 -20.54 7.99 -17.87
CA HIS A 31 -19.31 7.20 -17.82
C HIS A 31 -19.55 5.75 -17.42
N ASN A 32 -20.80 5.28 -17.41
CA ASN A 32 -21.19 3.91 -17.01
C ASN A 32 -20.64 3.51 -15.63
N GLY A 33 -20.53 4.49 -14.71
CA GLY A 33 -19.97 4.30 -13.37
C GLY A 33 -18.45 4.31 -13.28
N TYR A 34 -17.72 4.40 -14.41
CA TYR A 34 -16.27 4.57 -14.41
C TYR A 34 -15.90 6.01 -14.07
N LEU A 35 -14.85 6.18 -13.26
CA LEU A 35 -14.38 7.50 -12.88
C LEU A 35 -13.67 8.17 -14.07
N PRO A 36 -14.10 9.37 -14.52
CA PRO A 36 -13.40 10.13 -15.56
C PRO A 36 -12.17 10.83 -14.97
N LEU A 37 -11.22 10.03 -14.50
CA LEU A 37 -9.93 10.46 -13.96
C LEU A 37 -8.82 9.83 -14.78
N ARG A 38 -7.78 10.62 -15.06
CA ARG A 38 -6.53 10.16 -15.62
C ARG A 38 -5.44 10.31 -14.59
N ILE A 39 -4.79 9.19 -14.27
CA ILE A 39 -3.64 9.14 -13.37
C ILE A 39 -2.40 8.84 -14.21
N LYS A 40 -1.36 9.67 -14.06
CA LYS A 40 -0.02 9.41 -14.62
C LYS A 40 0.94 9.28 -13.45
N ALA A 41 1.71 8.22 -13.39
CA ALA A 41 2.63 7.95 -12.30
C ALA A 41 4.01 7.57 -12.84
N VAL A 42 5.06 7.81 -12.04
CA VAL A 42 6.35 7.17 -12.25
C VAL A 42 6.20 5.65 -12.15
N PRO A 43 6.99 4.84 -12.88
CA PRO A 43 6.94 3.39 -12.74
C PRO A 43 7.18 2.96 -11.29
N GLU A 44 6.35 2.05 -10.77
CA GLU A 44 6.53 1.53 -9.41
C GLU A 44 7.91 0.86 -9.24
N GLY A 45 8.50 0.99 -8.05
CA GLY A 45 9.87 0.55 -7.76
C GLY A 45 10.97 1.56 -8.15
N THR A 46 10.63 2.65 -8.84
CA THR A 46 11.58 3.72 -9.15
C THR A 46 12.00 4.47 -7.88
N VAL A 47 13.31 4.63 -7.67
CA VAL A 47 13.85 5.45 -6.59
C VAL A 47 13.86 6.91 -7.05
N VAL A 48 12.96 7.72 -6.50
CA VAL A 48 12.79 9.14 -6.88
C VAL A 48 13.28 10.04 -5.74
N PRO A 49 14.15 11.04 -6.01
CA PRO A 49 14.56 12.02 -5.00
C PRO A 49 13.38 12.86 -4.48
N VAL A 50 13.48 13.32 -3.23
CA VAL A 50 12.47 14.19 -2.61
C VAL A 50 12.20 15.44 -3.45
N ARG A 51 10.98 15.99 -3.33
CA ARG A 51 10.50 17.18 -4.07
C ARG A 51 10.35 16.98 -5.58
N ASN A 52 10.13 15.75 -6.02
CA ASN A 52 9.69 15.43 -7.38
C ASN A 52 8.26 14.90 -7.37
N VAL A 53 7.56 15.10 -8.49
CA VAL A 53 6.20 14.59 -8.68
C VAL A 53 6.26 13.06 -8.86
N LEU A 54 5.47 12.33 -8.06
CA LEU A 54 5.36 10.87 -8.17
C LEU A 54 4.19 10.46 -9.06
N PHE A 55 3.06 11.15 -8.94
CA PHE A 55 1.92 10.98 -9.83
C PHE A 55 1.11 12.28 -9.93
N THR A 56 0.34 12.40 -11.00
CA THR A 56 -0.61 13.48 -11.25
C THR A 56 -1.99 12.90 -11.49
N VAL A 57 -3.02 13.60 -11.02
CA VAL A 57 -4.43 13.24 -11.25
C VAL A 57 -5.11 14.40 -11.96
N GLU A 58 -5.74 14.14 -13.10
CA GLU A 58 -6.52 15.12 -13.85
C GLU A 58 -7.91 14.55 -14.15
N ASN A 59 -8.94 15.37 -14.03
CA ASN A 59 -10.28 15.01 -14.45
C ASN A 59 -10.40 15.11 -15.99
N THR A 60 -11.16 14.19 -16.58
CA THR A 60 -11.37 14.11 -18.04
C THR A 60 -12.78 14.49 -18.48
N ASP A 61 -13.62 15.01 -17.57
CA ASP A 61 -14.98 15.51 -17.84
C ASP A 61 -15.18 16.90 -17.20
N PRO A 62 -15.17 18.00 -17.99
CA PRO A 62 -15.24 19.37 -17.50
C PRO A 62 -16.41 19.70 -16.56
N GLU A 63 -17.47 18.89 -16.58
CA GLU A 63 -18.65 19.03 -15.72
C GLU A 63 -18.45 18.42 -14.31
N LEU A 64 -17.28 17.82 -14.05
CA LEU A 64 -16.93 17.17 -12.78
C LEU A 64 -15.61 17.73 -12.18
N PRO A 65 -15.41 19.05 -12.09
CA PRO A 65 -14.14 19.64 -11.66
C PRO A 65 -13.79 19.32 -10.19
N TRP A 66 -14.79 19.00 -9.37
CA TRP A 66 -14.64 18.63 -7.96
C TRP A 66 -14.08 17.20 -7.76
N LEU A 67 -14.13 16.36 -8.80
CA LEU A 67 -13.84 14.93 -8.69
C LEU A 67 -12.36 14.65 -8.38
N THR A 68 -11.44 15.44 -8.93
CA THR A 68 -10.00 15.24 -8.75
C THR A 68 -9.61 15.19 -7.28
N ASN A 69 -10.02 16.21 -6.51
CA ASN A 69 -9.65 16.31 -5.10
C ASN A 69 -10.52 15.44 -4.19
N TRP A 70 -11.69 14.99 -4.66
CA TRP A 70 -12.51 14.04 -3.91
C TRP A 70 -11.75 12.75 -3.57
N PHE A 71 -10.90 12.28 -4.49
CA PHE A 71 -10.10 11.06 -4.32
C PHE A 71 -8.75 11.28 -3.64
N GLU A 72 -8.41 12.52 -3.25
CA GLU A 72 -7.15 12.84 -2.57
C GLU A 72 -6.97 11.99 -1.31
N THR A 73 -8.00 11.91 -0.46
CA THR A 73 -7.96 11.16 0.80
C THR A 73 -7.65 9.67 0.61
N LEU A 74 -8.05 9.08 -0.52
CA LEU A 74 -7.76 7.69 -0.84
C LEU A 74 -6.38 7.54 -1.48
N LEU A 75 -6.07 8.37 -2.48
CA LEU A 75 -4.82 8.26 -3.24
C LEU A 75 -3.59 8.60 -2.38
N VAL A 76 -3.71 9.57 -1.45
CA VAL A 76 -2.61 9.95 -0.57
C VAL A 76 -2.20 8.79 0.35
N GLN A 77 -3.07 7.81 0.63
CA GLN A 77 -2.73 6.63 1.45
C GLN A 77 -1.55 5.81 0.89
N VAL A 78 -1.18 6.01 -0.39
CA VAL A 78 0.05 5.48 -0.99
C VAL A 78 1.32 5.91 -0.24
N TRP A 79 1.26 6.94 0.61
CA TRP A 79 2.34 7.31 1.53
C TRP A 79 2.82 6.11 2.36
N TYR A 80 1.91 5.22 2.78
CA TYR A 80 2.22 4.10 3.64
C TYR A 80 3.14 3.07 2.96
N PRO A 81 2.77 2.43 1.82
CA PRO A 81 3.66 1.50 1.14
C PRO A 81 4.97 2.16 0.66
N MET A 82 4.93 3.41 0.18
CA MET A 82 6.14 4.12 -0.23
C MET A 82 7.12 4.32 0.94
N THR A 83 6.60 4.66 2.13
CA THR A 83 7.41 4.86 3.33
C THR A 83 8.02 3.56 3.80
N VAL A 84 7.22 2.47 3.88
CA VAL A 84 7.72 1.14 4.29
C VAL A 84 8.79 0.64 3.32
N CYS A 85 8.55 0.72 2.01
CA CYS A 85 9.52 0.33 0.99
C CYS A 85 10.81 1.15 1.07
N THR A 86 10.70 2.47 1.25
CA THR A 86 11.86 3.37 1.36
C THR A 86 12.70 3.05 2.61
N ILE A 87 12.05 2.90 3.77
CA ILE A 87 12.75 2.56 5.03
C ILE A 87 13.42 1.19 4.91
N SER A 88 12.71 0.19 4.39
CA SER A 88 13.27 -1.15 4.13
C SER A 88 14.48 -1.09 3.20
N ARG A 89 14.43 -0.27 2.14
CA ARG A 89 15.57 -0.04 1.24
C ARG A 89 16.76 0.60 1.95
N GLU A 90 16.55 1.60 2.78
CA GLU A 90 17.64 2.24 3.52
C GLU A 90 18.27 1.29 4.54
N MET A 91 17.48 0.43 5.19
CA MET A 91 18.00 -0.66 6.01
C MET A 91 18.82 -1.64 5.16
N LYS A 92 18.37 -2.00 3.96
CA LYS A 92 19.13 -2.86 3.03
C LYS A 92 20.48 -2.26 2.66
N ARG A 93 20.56 -0.94 2.46
CA ARG A 93 21.83 -0.25 2.18
C ARG A 93 22.80 -0.35 3.34
N ILE A 94 22.35 -0.05 4.56
CA ILE A 94 23.16 -0.14 5.77
C ILE A 94 23.64 -1.58 5.99
N ILE A 95 22.72 -2.56 5.94
CA ILE A 95 23.07 -3.97 6.11
C ILE A 95 24.07 -4.41 5.03
N GLY A 96 23.85 -4.00 3.77
CA GLY A 96 24.73 -4.33 2.66
C GLY A 96 26.14 -3.77 2.81
N GLU A 97 26.27 -2.53 3.29
CA GLU A 97 27.56 -1.87 3.58
C GLU A 97 28.36 -2.65 4.63
N TYR A 98 27.79 -2.92 5.80
CA TYR A 98 28.48 -3.68 6.84
C TYR A 98 28.74 -5.13 6.44
N LEU A 99 27.85 -5.77 5.67
CA LEU A 99 28.06 -7.13 5.18
C LEU A 99 29.24 -7.18 4.20
N TYR A 100 29.38 -6.18 3.33
CA TYR A 100 30.52 -6.07 2.43
C TYR A 100 31.85 -5.86 3.18
N GLU A 101 31.85 -5.08 4.26
CA GLU A 101 33.07 -4.82 5.05
C GLU A 101 33.49 -6.01 5.93
N THR A 102 32.52 -6.77 6.45
CA THR A 102 32.75 -7.75 7.53
C THR A 102 32.58 -9.21 7.12
N SER A 103 32.23 -9.48 5.86
CA SER A 103 32.04 -10.85 5.36
C SER A 103 32.67 -11.06 3.99
N GLU A 104 32.91 -12.32 3.66
CA GLU A 104 33.48 -12.72 2.37
C GLU A 104 32.45 -12.67 1.21
N SER A 105 31.14 -12.58 1.50
CA SER A 105 30.07 -12.56 0.50
C SER A 105 28.81 -11.84 0.98
N ILE A 106 28.15 -11.14 0.04
CA ILE A 106 26.88 -10.45 0.25
C ILE A 106 25.64 -11.26 -0.19
N ASP A 107 25.81 -12.52 -0.64
CA ASP A 107 24.73 -13.31 -1.25
C ASP A 107 23.51 -13.49 -0.33
N GLY A 108 23.73 -13.48 0.98
CA GLY A 108 22.68 -13.59 1.99
C GLY A 108 21.84 -12.33 2.21
N LEU A 109 22.23 -11.17 1.64
CA LEU A 109 21.60 -9.87 1.88
C LEU A 109 20.06 -9.88 1.74
N PRO A 110 19.45 -10.53 0.72
CA PRO A 110 18.00 -10.58 0.59
C PRO A 110 17.24 -11.18 1.79
N PHE A 111 17.92 -11.94 2.67
CA PHE A 111 17.34 -12.56 3.85
C PHE A 111 17.77 -11.90 5.18
N LYS A 112 18.52 -10.81 5.16
CA LYS A 112 19.08 -10.20 6.39
C LYS A 112 18.12 -9.30 7.16
N LEU A 113 16.94 -9.02 6.62
CA LEU A 113 15.86 -8.36 7.34
C LEU A 113 14.55 -9.10 7.12
N HIS A 114 14.12 -9.83 8.15
CA HIS A 114 12.90 -10.63 8.12
C HIS A 114 11.72 -9.84 8.67
N ASP A 115 10.61 -9.83 7.95
CA ASP A 115 9.40 -9.13 8.37
C ASP A 115 8.59 -9.97 9.38
N PHE A 116 8.55 -9.49 10.64
CA PHE A 116 7.72 -10.02 11.74
C PHE A 116 6.56 -9.08 12.11
N GLY A 117 6.22 -8.15 11.23
CA GLY A 117 5.32 -7.03 11.49
C GLY A 117 3.83 -7.39 11.55
N TYR A 118 3.42 -8.59 11.13
CA TYR A 118 2.00 -8.93 10.98
C TYR A 118 1.17 -8.59 12.22
N ARG A 119 1.55 -9.12 13.39
CA ARG A 119 0.82 -8.89 14.65
C ARG A 119 0.92 -7.45 15.19
N GLY A 120 1.91 -6.69 14.71
CA GLY A 120 2.13 -5.30 15.09
C GLY A 120 1.42 -4.30 14.18
N SER A 121 0.77 -4.78 13.11
CA SER A 121 0.03 -3.94 12.18
C SER A 121 -1.35 -3.55 12.73
N THR A 122 -1.89 -2.43 12.26
CA THR A 122 -3.20 -1.90 12.70
C THR A 122 -4.39 -2.61 12.07
N SER A 123 -4.18 -3.32 10.96
CA SER A 123 -5.20 -4.13 10.28
C SER A 123 -4.54 -5.19 9.40
N VAL A 124 -5.33 -6.17 8.95
CA VAL A 124 -4.88 -7.19 7.98
C VAL A 124 -4.52 -6.54 6.64
N GLU A 125 -5.28 -5.54 6.19
CA GLU A 125 -5.00 -4.80 4.95
C GLU A 125 -3.69 -4.01 5.07
N SER A 126 -3.48 -3.31 6.18
CA SER A 126 -2.23 -2.63 6.49
C SER A 126 -1.05 -3.60 6.51
N ALA A 127 -1.21 -4.79 7.12
CA ALA A 127 -0.18 -5.82 7.14
C ALA A 127 0.15 -6.33 5.73
N ALA A 128 -0.88 -6.50 4.88
CA ALA A 128 -0.70 -6.93 3.50
C ALA A 128 0.10 -5.88 2.70
N ILE A 129 -0.31 -4.62 2.77
CA ILE A 129 0.33 -3.52 2.03
C ILE A 129 1.76 -3.30 2.51
N GLY A 130 1.98 -3.26 3.83
CA GLY A 130 3.30 -3.08 4.42
C GLY A 130 4.24 -4.27 4.14
N GLY A 131 3.74 -5.50 4.27
CA GLY A 131 4.51 -6.70 3.95
C GLY A 131 4.93 -6.73 2.48
N ALA A 132 4.01 -6.44 1.56
CA ALA A 132 4.32 -6.35 0.13
C ALA A 132 5.35 -5.26 -0.19
N ALA A 133 5.27 -4.11 0.48
CA ALA A 133 6.25 -3.03 0.34
C ALA A 133 7.65 -3.42 0.83
N HIS A 134 7.76 -4.20 1.91
CA HIS A 134 9.05 -4.75 2.37
C HIS A 134 9.64 -5.76 1.37
N LEU A 135 8.79 -6.56 0.73
CA LEU A 135 9.18 -7.60 -0.23
C LEU A 135 9.81 -7.07 -1.53
N VAL A 136 9.74 -5.76 -1.77
CA VAL A 136 10.51 -5.10 -2.85
C VAL A 136 12.02 -5.20 -2.60
N ASN A 137 12.43 -5.18 -1.32
CA ASN A 137 13.84 -5.12 -0.94
C ASN A 137 14.38 -6.45 -0.39
N PHE A 138 13.57 -7.21 0.33
CA PHE A 138 13.97 -8.47 0.95
C PHE A 138 13.00 -9.59 0.60
N VAL A 139 13.38 -10.83 0.87
CA VAL A 139 12.56 -12.03 0.60
C VAL A 139 12.25 -12.83 1.86
N GLY A 140 12.56 -12.29 3.05
CA GLY A 140 12.19 -12.91 4.34
C GLY A 140 10.94 -12.28 4.95
N THR A 141 9.88 -13.05 5.16
CA THR A 141 8.65 -12.56 5.81
C THR A 141 7.85 -13.68 6.49
N ASP A 142 7.28 -13.37 7.65
CA ASP A 142 6.20 -14.14 8.30
C ASP A 142 4.83 -13.45 8.14
N THR A 143 4.78 -12.29 7.49
CA THR A 143 3.55 -11.56 7.17
C THR A 143 2.91 -12.13 5.90
N VAL A 144 2.26 -13.28 6.05
CA VAL A 144 1.64 -14.03 4.93
C VAL A 144 0.68 -13.17 4.09
N ALA A 145 0.01 -12.19 4.69
CA ALA A 145 -0.88 -11.27 3.97
C ALA A 145 -0.16 -10.49 2.85
N GLY A 146 1.11 -10.16 3.02
CA GLY A 146 1.90 -9.47 1.99
C GLY A 146 2.11 -10.33 0.74
N LEU A 147 2.34 -11.63 0.92
CA LEU A 147 2.47 -12.59 -0.19
C LEU A 147 1.17 -12.70 -1.00
N GLN A 148 0.02 -12.71 -0.32
CA GLN A 148 -1.29 -12.74 -0.97
C GLN A 148 -1.52 -11.49 -1.82
N LEU A 149 -1.15 -10.31 -1.31
CA LEU A 149 -1.24 -9.06 -2.05
C LEU A 149 -0.32 -9.06 -3.29
N CYS A 150 0.94 -9.48 -3.14
CA CYS A 150 1.87 -9.60 -4.26
C CYS A 150 1.35 -10.53 -5.36
N SER A 151 0.73 -11.65 -4.99
CA SER A 151 0.13 -12.59 -5.93
C SER A 151 -1.06 -11.97 -6.67
N GLN A 152 -1.96 -11.33 -5.91
CA GLN A 152 -3.20 -10.78 -6.46
C GLN A 152 -2.99 -9.53 -7.34
N TYR A 153 -2.14 -8.60 -6.92
CA TYR A 153 -2.02 -7.28 -7.57
C TYR A 153 -0.78 -7.14 -8.46
N TYR A 154 0.27 -7.93 -8.21
CA TYR A 154 1.55 -7.84 -8.93
C TYR A 154 1.92 -9.12 -9.69
N GLY A 155 1.10 -10.18 -9.64
CA GLY A 155 1.32 -11.41 -10.39
C GLY A 155 2.51 -12.25 -9.91
N SER A 156 3.03 -11.98 -8.71
CA SER A 156 4.13 -12.75 -8.12
C SER A 156 3.59 -13.85 -7.20
N MET A 157 3.56 -15.09 -7.69
CA MET A 157 3.02 -16.24 -6.95
C MET A 157 3.66 -16.41 -5.57
N MET A 158 4.97 -16.19 -5.47
CA MET A 158 5.70 -16.29 -4.20
C MET A 158 6.82 -15.25 -4.16
N ALA A 159 6.60 -14.17 -3.41
CA ALA A 159 7.54 -13.06 -3.30
C ALA A 159 8.51 -13.18 -2.09
N GLY A 160 8.28 -14.11 -1.17
CA GLY A 160 9.08 -14.25 0.03
C GLY A 160 8.93 -15.61 0.71
N PHE A 161 9.79 -15.87 1.69
CA PHE A 161 9.98 -17.16 2.31
C PHE A 161 10.16 -17.03 3.83
N SER A 162 9.97 -18.14 4.52
CA SER A 162 10.26 -18.29 5.95
C SER A 162 10.83 -19.67 6.26
N ILE A 163 11.26 -19.86 7.50
CA ILE A 163 11.74 -21.11 8.05
C ILE A 163 10.98 -21.42 9.35
N PRO A 164 10.84 -22.70 9.74
CA PRO A 164 10.28 -23.05 11.04
C PRO A 164 11.05 -22.38 12.19
N ALA A 165 10.35 -21.67 13.07
CA ALA A 165 10.90 -20.99 14.24
C ALA A 165 10.04 -21.23 15.49
N THR A 166 10.67 -21.27 16.67
CA THR A 166 9.95 -21.44 17.95
C THR A 166 9.48 -20.11 18.52
N GLU A 167 8.35 -20.10 19.22
CA GLU A 167 7.88 -18.97 20.03
C GLU A 167 7.82 -19.32 21.54
N HIS A 168 7.66 -18.30 22.39
CA HIS A 168 7.69 -18.44 23.84
C HIS A 168 6.72 -19.50 24.40
N ARG A 169 5.50 -19.58 23.86
CA ARG A 169 4.45 -20.48 24.36
C ARG A 169 4.76 -21.97 24.13
N LEU A 170 5.52 -22.30 23.07
CA LEU A 170 5.92 -23.68 22.80
C LEU A 170 6.97 -24.20 23.78
N ARG A 171 7.82 -23.32 24.34
CA ARG A 171 8.78 -23.72 25.38
C ARG A 171 8.12 -23.97 26.74
N SER A 172 7.03 -23.29 27.06
CA SER A 172 6.32 -23.46 28.34
C SER A 172 5.41 -24.69 28.44
N ILE A 173 5.20 -25.42 27.34
CA ILE A 173 4.37 -26.65 27.30
C ILE A 173 5.24 -27.92 27.37
N ILE A 174 6.58 -27.79 27.34
CA ILE A 174 7.54 -28.91 27.30
C ILE A 174 8.39 -28.98 28.60
N LEU A 175 7.99 -28.28 29.67
CA LEU A 175 8.57 -28.40 31.03
C LEU A 175 7.46 -28.67 32.03
#